data_AF-A0A8S4Q6I0-F1
#
_entry.id   AF-A0A8S4Q6I0-F1
#
_cell.length_a   1.000
_cell.length_b   1.000
_cell.length_c   1.000
_cell.angle_alpha   90.00
_cell.angle_beta   90.00
_cell.angle_gamma   90.00
#
_symmetry.space_group_name_H-M   'P 1'
#
loop_
_entity.id
_entity.type
_entity.pdbx_description
1 polymer ?
#
loop_
_entity_poly.entity_id
_entity_poly.type
_entity_poly.pdbx_seq_one_letter_code
_entity_poly.pdbx_strand_id
1 'polypeptide(L)'
;MDYGFWMMCNGKSPISYDRATYILKLLEDRGHRGYFTQRDSKDKDSLTEISEAVDKCQYILIVFDEDFKKDNFSMTTLEKVFKKLIYTRRLHRIIPLVIGIKRDKVVPSYVPNFCLEFCDNWKSDDRQFTRLENTLRS
;
A
#
# COMPACT_ATOMS: atom_id res chain seq x y z
N MET A 1 14.37 -12.26 -6.41
CA MET A 1 14.17 -11.99 -4.97
C MET A 1 12.71 -11.67 -4.81
N ASP A 2 12.00 -12.48 -4.02
CA ASP A 2 10.57 -12.28 -3.80
C ASP A 2 10.41 -11.35 -2.58
N TYR A 3 9.63 -10.28 -2.76
CA TYR A 3 9.30 -9.35 -1.69
C TYR A 3 8.03 -9.83 -0.99
N GLY A 4 7.94 -9.64 0.32
CA GLY A 4 6.73 -9.96 1.09
C GLY A 4 5.58 -9.01 0.74
N PHE A 5 5.88 -7.75 0.44
CA PHE A 5 4.86 -6.79 0.04
C PHE A 5 5.42 -5.67 -0.84
N TRP A 6 4.54 -5.04 -1.60
CA TRP A 6 4.78 -3.76 -2.28
C TRP A 6 4.06 -2.65 -1.54
N MET A 7 4.76 -1.54 -1.24
CA MET A 7 4.19 -0.34 -0.64
C MET A 7 3.81 0.68 -1.73
N MET A 8 2.55 1.12 -1.70
CA MET A 8 2.02 2.18 -2.57
C MET A 8 1.51 3.36 -1.73
N CYS A 9 1.79 4.58 -2.19
CA CYS A 9 1.31 5.82 -1.59
C CYS A 9 1.25 6.93 -2.66
N ASN A 10 0.76 8.12 -2.30
CA ASN A 10 0.97 9.29 -3.14
C ASN A 10 2.42 9.79 -2.99
N GLY A 11 3.28 9.43 -3.94
CA GLY A 11 4.71 9.79 -3.91
C GLY A 11 5.01 11.30 -4.03
N LYS A 12 4.03 12.13 -4.41
CA LYS A 12 4.16 13.60 -4.49
C LYS A 12 3.77 14.31 -3.19
N SER A 13 3.12 13.61 -2.26
CA SER A 13 2.80 14.15 -0.93
C SER A 13 3.90 13.76 0.06
N PRO A 14 4.58 14.74 0.69
CA PRO A 14 5.53 14.46 1.77
C PRO A 14 4.88 13.70 2.92
N ILE A 15 3.62 14.04 3.26
CA ILE A 15 2.87 13.39 4.34
C ILE A 15 2.62 11.91 4.00
N SER A 16 2.16 11.63 2.78
CA SER A 16 1.90 10.26 2.33
C SER A 16 3.18 9.43 2.24
N TYR A 17 4.25 10.04 1.73
CA TYR A 17 5.57 9.43 1.63
C TYR A 17 6.15 9.09 3.01
N ASP A 18 6.07 10.00 3.98
CA ASP A 18 6.56 9.79 5.34
C ASP A 18 5.81 8.67 6.05
N ARG A 19 4.48 8.61 5.87
CA ARG A 19 3.63 7.53 6.39
C ARG A 19 4.04 6.19 5.81
N ALA A 20 4.15 6.10 4.48
CA ALA A 20 4.56 4.88 3.78
C ALA A 20 5.96 4.41 4.21
N THR A 21 6.91 5.33 4.28
CA THR A 21 8.30 5.05 4.66
C THR A 21 8.42 4.56 6.11
N TYR A 22 7.66 5.17 7.02
CA TYR A 22 7.64 4.72 8.42
C TYR A 22 7.08 3.29 8.55
N ILE A 23 5.95 3.00 7.89
CA ILE A 23 5.32 1.67 7.94
C ILE A 23 6.25 0.64 7.29
N LEU A 24 6.84 0.97 6.14
CA LEU A 24 7.83 0.15 5.46
C LEU A 24 8.99 -0.21 6.40
N LYS A 25 9.61 0.79 7.03
CA LYS A 25 10.72 0.59 7.96
C LYS A 25 10.32 -0.27 9.16
N LEU A 26 9.15 0.01 9.76
CA LEU A 26 8.66 -0.77 10.89
C LEU A 26 8.43 -2.24 10.53
N LEU A 27 7.93 -2.54 9.34
CA LEU A 27 7.77 -3.91 8.86
C LEU A 27 9.11 -4.58 8.53
N GLU A 28 10.06 -3.83 7.95
CA GLU A 28 11.42 -4.29 7.68
C GLU A 28 12.19 -4.62 8.97
N ASP A 29 12.09 -3.76 9.99
CA ASP A 29 12.65 -4.00 11.32
C ASP A 29 12.05 -5.24 12.00
N ARG A 30 10.84 -5.66 11.60
CA ARG A 30 10.15 -6.87 12.07
C ARG A 30 10.36 -8.09 11.17
N GLY A 31 11.26 -7.99 10.18
CA GLY A 31 11.70 -9.11 9.34
C GLY A 31 10.91 -9.29 8.03
N HIS A 32 9.99 -8.39 7.70
CA HIS A 32 9.28 -8.42 6.42
C HIS A 32 10.08 -7.69 5.34
N ARG A 33 10.18 -8.26 4.14
CA ARG A 33 10.87 -7.59 3.01
C ARG A 33 9.88 -6.78 2.18
N GLY A 34 9.98 -5.46 2.24
CA GLY A 34 9.14 -4.56 1.46
C GLY A 34 9.82 -4.08 0.18
N TYR A 35 9.05 -3.97 -0.90
CA TYR A 35 9.42 -3.22 -2.09
C TYR A 35 8.73 -1.85 -2.04
N PHE A 36 9.46 -0.77 -2.30
CA PHE A 36 8.88 0.57 -2.37
C PHE A 36 9.40 1.30 -3.59
N THR A 37 8.56 1.47 -4.60
CA THR A 37 8.93 2.04 -5.91
C THR A 37 9.71 3.34 -5.78
N GLN A 38 9.29 4.24 -4.89
CA GLN A 38 9.92 5.55 -4.72
C GLN A 38 11.35 5.47 -4.16
N ARG A 39 11.71 4.37 -3.48
CA ARG A 39 13.04 4.08 -2.92
C ARG A 39 13.87 3.17 -3.82
N ASP A 40 13.25 2.12 -4.36
CA ASP A 40 13.93 0.96 -4.95
C ASP A 40 13.96 0.99 -6.48
N SER A 41 13.08 1.77 -7.12
CA SER A 41 13.00 1.89 -8.57
C SER A 41 13.94 2.96 -9.13
N LYS A 42 14.56 2.65 -10.28
CA LYS A 42 15.25 3.63 -11.12
C LYS A 42 14.32 4.39 -12.07
N ASP A 43 13.12 3.86 -12.31
CA ASP A 43 12.11 4.40 -13.22
C ASP A 43 10.72 4.34 -12.55
N LYS A 44 10.47 5.29 -11.65
CA LYS A 44 9.36 5.29 -10.68
C LYS A 44 7.97 5.29 -11.33
N ASP A 45 7.89 5.62 -12.61
CA ASP A 45 6.65 5.71 -13.38
C ASP A 45 6.48 4.58 -14.41
N SER A 46 7.36 3.57 -14.38
CA SER A 46 7.35 2.47 -15.33
C SER A 46 6.16 1.52 -15.13
N LEU A 47 5.31 1.42 -16.16
CA LEU A 47 4.19 0.47 -16.16
C LEU A 47 4.64 -0.99 -16.12
N THR A 48 5.80 -1.28 -16.70
CA THR A 48 6.40 -2.62 -16.67
C THR A 48 6.76 -2.99 -15.24
N GLU A 49 7.39 -2.07 -14.52
CA GLU A 49 7.79 -2.29 -13.13
C GLU A 49 6.59 -2.45 -12.20
N ILE A 50 5.52 -1.68 -12.39
CA ILE A 50 4.25 -1.88 -11.67
C ILE A 50 3.73 -3.31 -11.89
N SER A 51 3.73 -3.78 -13.14
CA SER A 51 3.28 -5.13 -13.47
C SER A 51 4.13 -6.20 -12.78
N GLU A 52 5.46 -6.02 -12.80
CA GLU A 52 6.40 -6.93 -12.15
C GLU A 52 6.28 -6.93 -10.63
N ALA A 53 6.08 -5.76 -10.00
CA ALA A 53 5.88 -5.64 -8.57
C ALA A 53 4.63 -6.41 -8.12
N VAL A 54 3.53 -6.31 -8.88
CA VAL A 54 2.30 -7.08 -8.63
C VAL A 54 2.54 -8.59 -8.73
N ASP A 55 3.45 -9.05 -9.58
CA ASP A 55 3.72 -10.48 -9.75
C ASP A 55 4.70 -11.01 -8.68
N LYS A 56 5.70 -10.21 -8.29
CA LYS A 56 6.79 -10.58 -7.36
C LYS A 56 6.47 -10.39 -5.88
N CYS A 57 5.46 -9.59 -5.51
CA CYS A 57 5.18 -9.25 -4.10
C CYS A 57 3.95 -9.98 -3.58
N GLN A 58 4.02 -10.74 -2.48
CA GLN A 58 2.85 -11.48 -1.96
C GLN A 58 1.65 -10.56 -1.68
N TYR A 59 1.87 -9.41 -1.06
CA TYR A 59 0.85 -8.39 -0.76
C TYR A 59 1.13 -7.04 -1.40
N ILE A 60 0.09 -6.20 -1.46
CA ILE A 60 0.17 -4.81 -1.89
C ILE A 60 -0.46 -3.95 -0.79
N LEU A 61 0.39 -3.23 -0.07
CA LEU A 61 0.00 -2.27 0.96
C LEU A 61 -0.24 -0.92 0.32
N ILE A 62 -1.39 -0.30 0.58
CA ILE A 62 -1.75 0.98 -0.04
C ILE A 62 -2.11 1.99 1.04
N VAL A 63 -1.30 3.05 1.17
CA VAL A 63 -1.56 4.14 2.11
C VAL A 63 -2.64 5.06 1.54
N PHE A 64 -3.81 5.03 2.15
CA PHE A 64 -4.92 5.94 1.89
C PHE A 64 -4.96 7.03 2.95
N ASP A 65 -4.52 8.21 2.57
CA ASP A 65 -4.63 9.45 3.34
C ASP A 65 -5.38 10.52 2.54
N GLU A 66 -5.49 11.71 3.10
CA GLU A 66 -6.14 12.86 2.47
C GLU A 66 -5.52 13.29 1.13
N ASP A 67 -4.27 12.90 0.86
CA ASP A 67 -3.55 13.26 -0.33
C ASP A 67 -3.59 12.19 -1.41
N PHE A 68 -3.93 10.94 -1.08
CA PHE A 68 -3.85 9.82 -2.03
C PHE A 68 -4.59 10.11 -3.36
N LYS A 69 -5.82 10.58 -3.27
CA LYS A 69 -6.67 10.90 -4.45
C LYS A 69 -6.22 12.14 -5.22
N LYS A 70 -5.33 12.97 -4.66
CA LYS A 70 -4.85 14.19 -5.33
C LYS A 70 -3.83 13.89 -6.42
N ASP A 71 -3.26 12.68 -6.46
CA ASP A 71 -2.34 12.25 -7.49
C ASP A 71 -2.99 11.30 -8.50
N ASN A 72 -3.21 11.81 -9.72
CA ASN A 72 -3.77 11.04 -10.84
C ASN A 72 -2.93 9.81 -11.18
N PHE A 73 -1.61 9.86 -10.98
CA PHE A 73 -0.73 8.72 -11.26
C PHE A 73 -0.97 7.57 -10.28
N SER A 74 -1.03 7.86 -8.98
CA SER A 74 -1.36 6.88 -7.94
C SER A 74 -2.73 6.23 -8.16
N MET A 75 -3.73 7.02 -8.54
CA MET A 75 -5.07 6.52 -8.88
C MET A 75 -5.06 5.62 -10.11
N THR A 76 -4.39 6.04 -11.19
CA THR A 76 -4.26 5.24 -12.43
C THR A 76 -3.52 3.93 -12.16
N THR A 77 -2.49 3.96 -11.31
CA THR A 77 -1.72 2.79 -10.90
C THR A 77 -2.59 1.82 -10.10
N LEU A 78 -3.32 2.33 -9.10
CA LEU A 78 -4.28 1.54 -8.32
C LEU A 78 -5.31 0.83 -9.19
N GLU A 79 -5.89 1.52 -10.18
CA GLU A 79 -6.86 0.92 -11.11
C GLU A 79 -6.25 -0.22 -11.93
N LYS A 80 -5.01 -0.06 -12.41
CA LYS A 80 -4.29 -1.09 -13.16
C LYS A 80 -4.00 -2.32 -12.30
N VAL A 81 -3.50 -2.09 -11.08
CA VAL A 81 -3.25 -3.15 -10.08
C VAL A 81 -4.54 -3.90 -9.79
N PHE A 82 -5.61 -3.17 -9.51
CA PHE A 82 -6.92 -3.74 -9.23
C PHE A 82 -7.45 -4.59 -10.38
N LYS A 83 -7.44 -4.07 -11.62
CA LYS A 83 -7.86 -4.83 -12.82
C LYS A 83 -7.06 -6.13 -12.99
N LYS A 84 -5.74 -6.09 -12.81
CA LYS A 84 -4.87 -7.27 -12.90
C LYS A 84 -5.21 -8.30 -11.82
N LEU A 85 -5.45 -7.86 -10.58
CA LEU A 85 -5.78 -8.74 -9.47
C LEU A 85 -7.20 -9.32 -9.55
N ILE A 86 -8.16 -8.62 -10.15
CA ILE A 86 -9.47 -9.20 -10.52
C ILE A 86 -9.24 -10.35 -11.52
N TYR A 87 -8.55 -10.06 -12.62
CA TYR A 87 -8.36 -11.02 -13.70
C TYR A 87 -7.68 -12.31 -13.22
N THR A 88 -6.71 -12.16 -12.31
CA THR A 88 -5.96 -13.28 -11.72
C THR A 88 -6.60 -13.87 -10.45
N ARG A 89 -7.79 -13.41 -10.05
CA ARG A 89 -8.52 -13.83 -8.83
C ARG A 89 -7.70 -13.70 -7.55
N ARG A 90 -6.90 -12.64 -7.44
CA ARG A 90 -5.93 -12.39 -6.36
C ARG A 90 -6.19 -11.07 -5.62
N LEU A 91 -7.43 -10.60 -5.60
CA LEU A 91 -7.83 -9.35 -4.92
C LEU A 91 -7.51 -9.31 -3.42
N HIS A 92 -7.47 -10.46 -2.76
CA HIS A 92 -7.11 -10.59 -1.33
C HIS A 92 -5.69 -10.08 -1.01
N ARG A 93 -4.85 -9.86 -2.03
CA ARG A 93 -3.49 -9.32 -1.86
C ARG A 93 -3.48 -7.81 -1.58
N ILE A 94 -4.56 -7.08 -1.88
CA ILE A 94 -4.66 -5.64 -1.58
C ILE A 94 -4.99 -5.46 -0.09
N ILE A 95 -4.14 -4.72 0.61
CA ILE A 95 -4.33 -4.34 2.02
C ILE A 95 -4.36 -2.80 2.09
N PRO A 96 -5.55 -2.19 2.15
CA PRO A 96 -5.70 -0.75 2.34
C PRO A 96 -5.31 -0.34 3.76
N LEU A 97 -4.45 0.66 3.88
CA LEU A 97 -4.02 1.30 5.13
C LEU A 97 -4.60 2.72 5.17
N VAL A 98 -5.74 2.92 5.83
CA VAL A 98 -6.40 4.23 5.91
C VAL A 98 -5.88 4.97 7.13
N ILE A 99 -5.33 6.19 6.97
CA ILE A 99 -4.63 6.89 8.05
C ILE A 99 -5.16 8.30 8.26
N GLY A 100 -5.73 8.56 9.45
CA GLY A 100 -6.16 9.91 9.86
C GLY A 100 -7.31 10.48 9.02
N ILE A 101 -8.08 9.62 8.35
CA ILE A 101 -9.20 10.03 7.51
C ILE A 101 -10.25 8.92 7.45
N LYS A 102 -11.51 9.29 7.23
CA LYS A 102 -12.58 8.32 7.02
C LYS A 102 -12.41 7.62 5.67
N ARG A 103 -12.58 6.30 5.69
CA ARG A 103 -12.42 5.43 4.52
C ARG A 103 -13.24 5.89 3.30
N ASP A 104 -14.50 6.23 3.50
CA ASP A 104 -15.43 6.68 2.44
C ASP A 104 -14.94 7.89 1.65
N LYS A 105 -14.10 8.73 2.26
CA LYS A 105 -13.50 9.89 1.61
C LYS A 105 -12.35 9.52 0.66
N VAL A 106 -11.58 8.49 0.96
CA VAL A 106 -10.27 8.25 0.30
C VAL A 106 -10.12 6.90 -0.38
N VAL A 107 -10.85 5.88 0.04
CA VAL A 107 -10.79 4.55 -0.57
C VAL A 107 -11.83 4.47 -1.69
N PRO A 108 -11.43 4.17 -2.94
CA PRO A 108 -12.38 3.96 -4.03
C PRO A 108 -13.31 2.78 -3.74
N SER A 109 -14.57 2.88 -4.15
CA SER A 109 -15.62 1.87 -3.85
C SER A 109 -15.34 0.48 -4.43
N TYR A 110 -14.48 0.39 -5.45
CA TYR A 110 -14.07 -0.88 -6.04
C TYR A 110 -13.00 -1.60 -5.20
N VAL A 111 -12.26 -0.91 -4.33
CA VAL A 111 -11.25 -1.53 -3.45
C VAL A 111 -11.97 -2.39 -2.39
N PRO A 112 -11.44 -3.59 -2.04
CA PRO A 112 -12.09 -4.51 -1.12
C PRO A 112 -12.55 -3.88 0.20
N ASN A 113 -13.59 -4.47 0.80
CA ASN A 113 -14.17 -3.97 2.06
C ASN A 113 -13.28 -4.11 3.28
N PHE A 114 -12.24 -4.93 3.21
CA PHE A 114 -11.26 -5.04 4.26
C PHE A 114 -10.27 -3.87 4.18
N CYS A 115 -10.12 -3.12 5.28
CA CYS A 115 -9.14 -2.07 5.47
C CYS A 115 -8.57 -2.13 6.89
N LEU A 116 -7.33 -1.70 7.06
CA LEU A 116 -6.76 -1.35 8.36
C LEU A 116 -6.87 0.16 8.53
N GLU A 117 -7.69 0.59 9.49
CA GLU A 117 -7.99 2.00 9.74
C GLU A 117 -7.25 2.48 10.99
N PHE A 118 -6.32 3.40 10.80
CA PHE A 118 -5.49 3.98 11.84
C PHE A 118 -6.04 5.35 12.25
N CYS A 119 -6.10 5.59 13.57
CA CYS A 119 -6.50 6.88 14.14
C CYS A 119 -5.44 7.98 13.92
N ASP A 120 -5.71 9.21 14.32
CA ASP A 120 -4.79 10.35 14.12
C ASP A 120 -3.40 10.15 14.76
N ASN A 121 -3.34 9.45 15.89
CA ASN A 121 -2.08 9.02 16.53
C ASN A 121 -1.61 7.63 16.04
N TRP A 122 -1.70 7.41 14.72
CA TRP A 122 -1.50 6.11 14.07
C TRP A 122 -0.18 5.41 14.39
N LYS A 123 0.90 6.15 14.68
CA LYS A 123 2.21 5.57 15.04
C LYS A 123 2.17 4.74 16.32
N SER A 124 1.20 5.00 17.20
CA SER A 124 0.99 4.29 18.46
C SER A 124 -0.11 3.23 18.39
N ASP A 125 -0.69 2.99 17.21
CA ASP A 125 -1.78 2.03 17.03
C ASP A 125 -1.24 0.61 16.90
N ASP A 126 -0.70 0.09 18.01
CA ASP A 126 -0.11 -1.25 18.09
C ASP A 126 -1.08 -2.35 17.66
N ARG A 127 -2.39 -2.14 17.88
CA ARG A 127 -3.43 -3.07 17.46
C ARG A 127 -3.48 -3.21 15.95
N GLN A 128 -3.48 -2.09 15.21
CA GLN A 128 -3.50 -2.15 13.74
C GLN A 128 -2.19 -2.68 13.17
N PHE A 129 -1.05 -2.32 13.75
CA PHE A 129 0.24 -2.89 13.34
C PHE A 129 0.32 -4.41 13.56
N THR A 130 -0.19 -4.91 14.70
CA THR A 130 -0.27 -6.35 14.96
C THR A 130 -1.16 -7.06 13.93
N ARG A 131 -2.30 -6.46 13.57
CA ARG A 131 -3.19 -7.00 12.53
C ARG A 131 -2.53 -7.00 11.15
N LEU A 132 -1.78 -5.96 10.83
CA LEU A 132 -1.01 -5.87 9.58
C LEU A 132 0.01 -7.01 9.50
N GLU A 133 0.83 -7.20 10.54
CA GLU A 133 1.80 -8.29 10.59
C GLU A 133 1.17 -9.66 10.46
N ASN A 134 0.10 -9.93 11.21
CA ASN A 134 -0.59 -11.22 11.13
C ASN A 134 -1.13 -11.50 9.73
N THR A 135 -1.56 -10.45 9.02
CA THR A 135 -2.01 -10.54 7.63
C THR A 135 -0.84 -10.88 6.70
N LEU A 136 0.36 -10.31 6.94
CA LEU A 136 1.56 -10.56 6.15
C LEU A 136 2.24 -11.92 6.42
N ARG A 137 1.89 -12.59 7.52
CA ARG A 137 2.41 -13.93 7.89
C ARG A 137 1.52 -15.09 7.40
N SER A 138 0.27 -14.79 7.02
CA SER A 138 -0.72 -15.78 6.55
C SER A 138 -0.47 -16.20 5.11
#